data_AF-A0A942ZM60-F1
#
_entry.id   AF-A0A942ZM60-F1
#
_cell.length_a   1.000
_cell.length_b   1.000
_cell.length_c   1.000
_cell.angle_alpha   90.00
_cell.angle_beta   90.00
_cell.angle_gamma   90.00
#
_symmetry.space_group_name_H-M   'P 1'
#
loop_
_entity.id
_entity.type
_entity.pdbx_description
1 polymer ?
#
loop_
_entity_poly.entity_id
_entity_poly.type
_entity_poly.pdbx_seq_one_letter_code
_entity_poly.pdbx_strand_id
1 'polypeptide(L)'
;MRTIVTILLMMFLAQTTKAQEFIFETTAGEIVTKSKFIDQFQNDVYTNITPYILKQTTNESLQNGDSYTINCLKYRNWGNDPGDIHVIQVLHQGKEVFKLNNDEGWKYINEEPDGGITKTKFYYSIDLDKNTKVLIFVGIYIQSLPPYISMIVLKSGKATLVFNKRCYINEIKKQGNKIDFILRKNTLEYVNSSTPVNKPILKTLTMENGRMYFK
;
A
#
# COMPACT_ATOMS: atom_id res chain seq x y z
N MET A 1 45.43 17.00 -24.97
CA MET A 1 44.60 17.68 -23.96
C MET A 1 43.10 17.67 -24.29
N ARG A 2 42.66 18.00 -25.51
CA ARG A 2 41.23 18.01 -25.87
C ARG A 2 40.51 16.67 -25.67
N THR A 3 41.14 15.53 -25.98
CA THR A 3 40.51 14.19 -25.91
C THR A 3 40.32 13.67 -24.48
N ILE A 4 41.19 14.06 -23.56
CA ILE A 4 41.13 13.63 -22.15
C ILE A 4 40.02 14.38 -21.41
N VAL A 5 39.80 15.65 -21.76
CA VAL A 5 38.71 16.47 -21.21
C VAL A 5 37.33 15.92 -21.62
N THR A 6 37.19 15.36 -22.82
CA THR A 6 35.92 14.77 -23.28
C THR A 6 35.55 13.48 -22.54
N ILE A 7 36.54 12.65 -22.19
CA ILE A 7 36.32 11.38 -21.48
C ILE A 7 35.95 11.64 -20.01
N LEU A 8 36.59 12.62 -19.36
CA LEU A 8 36.22 13.03 -17.99
C LEU A 8 34.81 13.64 -17.94
N LEU A 9 34.38 14.37 -18.97
CA LEU A 9 33.03 14.93 -19.04
C LEU A 9 31.95 13.85 -19.24
N MET A 10 32.24 12.77 -19.98
CA MET A 10 31.33 11.61 -20.12
C MET A 10 31.24 10.77 -18.84
N MET A 11 32.32 10.65 -18.06
CA MET A 11 32.29 9.97 -16.76
C MET A 11 31.53 10.75 -15.68
N PHE A 12 31.44 12.09 -15.79
CA PHE A 12 30.64 12.92 -14.90
C PHE A 12 29.14 12.92 -15.23
N LEU A 13 28.77 12.50 -16.44
CA LEU A 13 27.37 12.33 -16.89
C LEU A 13 26.79 10.95 -16.52
N ALA A 14 27.60 10.03 -16.01
CA ALA A 14 27.13 8.85 -15.29
C ALA A 14 26.68 9.26 -13.88
N GLN A 15 25.80 10.26 -13.78
CA GLN A 15 24.99 10.40 -12.59
C GLN A 15 24.27 9.06 -12.43
N THR A 16 24.51 8.39 -11.32
CA THR A 16 23.73 7.22 -10.92
C THR A 16 22.29 7.67 -10.81
N THR A 17 21.53 7.58 -11.90
CA THR A 17 20.08 7.50 -11.84
C THR A 17 19.84 6.28 -10.96
N LYS A 18 19.52 6.50 -9.68
CA LYS A 18 19.02 5.42 -8.85
C LYS A 18 17.78 4.94 -9.59
N ALA A 19 17.92 3.82 -10.32
CA ALA A 19 16.86 3.27 -11.14
C ALA A 19 15.63 3.17 -10.23
N GLN A 20 14.57 3.85 -10.66
CA GLN A 20 13.34 3.88 -9.90
C GLN A 20 12.83 2.44 -9.81
N GLU A 21 12.76 1.90 -8.60
CA GLU A 21 12.51 0.49 -8.46
C GLU A 21 11.01 0.20 -8.42
N PHE A 22 10.58 -0.65 -9.35
CA PHE A 22 9.22 -1.17 -9.39
C PHE A 22 8.93 -2.04 -8.16
N ILE A 23 7.78 -1.80 -7.54
CA ILE A 23 7.28 -2.57 -6.40
C ILE A 23 6.93 -4.01 -6.82
N PHE A 24 6.35 -4.15 -8.01
CA PHE A 24 6.07 -5.42 -8.66
C PHE A 24 6.27 -5.28 -10.16
N GLU A 25 6.42 -6.40 -10.85
CA GLU A 25 6.49 -6.47 -12.30
C GLU A 25 5.34 -7.34 -12.82
N THR A 26 5.04 -7.21 -14.11
CA THR A 26 4.10 -8.13 -14.78
C THR A 26 4.87 -8.97 -15.78
N THR A 27 4.85 -10.29 -15.62
CA THR A 27 5.49 -11.25 -16.53
C THR A 27 4.45 -12.24 -16.99
N ALA A 28 4.27 -12.39 -18.31
CA ALA A 28 3.23 -13.25 -18.89
C ALA A 28 1.81 -13.00 -18.34
N GLY A 29 1.49 -11.76 -17.98
CA GLY A 29 0.20 -11.38 -17.41
C GLY A 29 0.05 -11.63 -15.90
N GLU A 30 1.06 -12.20 -15.25
CA GLU A 30 1.09 -12.45 -13.81
C GLU A 30 1.90 -11.40 -13.06
N ILE A 31 1.52 -11.14 -11.81
CA ILE A 31 2.22 -10.21 -10.92
C ILE A 31 3.40 -10.93 -10.28
N VAL A 32 4.60 -10.41 -10.49
CA VAL A 32 5.83 -10.86 -9.84
C VAL A 32 6.17 -9.88 -8.73
N THR A 33 6.10 -10.34 -7.48
CA THR A 33 6.36 -9.52 -6.29
C THR A 33 7.84 -9.51 -5.93
N LYS A 34 8.27 -8.49 -5.20
CA LYS A 34 9.62 -8.40 -4.63
C LYS A 34 9.53 -8.40 -3.11
N SER A 35 10.06 -9.46 -2.48
CA SER A 35 9.93 -9.70 -1.04
C SER A 35 10.39 -8.53 -0.16
N LYS A 36 11.39 -7.76 -0.60
CA LYS A 36 11.86 -6.57 0.16
C LYS A 36 10.79 -5.49 0.36
N PHE A 37 9.71 -5.50 -0.43
CA PHE A 37 8.58 -4.59 -0.26
C PHE A 37 7.48 -5.16 0.63
N ILE A 38 7.59 -6.40 1.09
CA ILE A 38 6.55 -7.12 1.82
C ILE A 38 7.15 -7.62 3.15
N ASP A 39 7.02 -6.79 4.16
CA ASP A 39 7.31 -7.18 5.53
C ASP A 39 6.20 -8.17 5.99
N GLN A 40 6.58 -9.20 6.76
CA GLN A 40 5.60 -10.15 7.30
C GLN A 40 4.83 -9.52 8.47
N PHE A 41 3.56 -9.87 8.61
CA PHE A 41 2.84 -9.59 9.85
C PHE A 41 3.34 -10.53 10.95
N GLN A 42 3.48 -9.99 12.15
CA GLN A 42 3.77 -10.78 13.35
C GLN A 42 2.45 -11.17 14.00
N ASN A 43 1.71 -12.07 13.33
CA ASN A 43 0.41 -12.51 13.82
C ASN A 43 0.57 -13.58 14.89
N ASP A 44 -0.07 -13.39 16.03
CA ASP A 44 -0.24 -14.45 17.02
C ASP A 44 -1.34 -15.44 16.63
N VAL A 45 -1.32 -16.61 17.28
CA VAL A 45 -2.34 -17.66 17.08
C VAL A 45 -3.48 -17.45 18.07
N TYR A 46 -4.67 -17.15 17.54
CA TYR A 46 -5.85 -16.90 18.34
C TYR A 46 -6.99 -17.88 18.06
N THR A 47 -7.59 -18.40 19.13
CA THR A 47 -8.76 -19.29 19.05
C THR A 47 -10.07 -18.50 19.06
N ASN A 48 -11.15 -19.08 18.53
CA ASN A 48 -12.51 -18.51 18.59
C ASN A 48 -12.73 -17.16 17.88
N ILE A 49 -11.83 -16.81 16.94
CA ILE A 49 -11.93 -15.61 16.10
C ILE A 49 -12.85 -15.78 14.89
N THR A 50 -13.28 -17.01 14.61
CA THR A 50 -14.16 -17.38 13.50
C THR A 50 -15.55 -17.84 13.97
N PRO A 51 -16.58 -17.78 13.10
CA PRO A 51 -16.56 -17.07 11.82
C PRO A 51 -16.43 -15.56 12.02
N TYR A 52 -15.64 -14.93 11.15
CA TYR A 52 -15.38 -13.50 11.20
C TYR A 52 -16.68 -12.69 11.05
N ILE A 53 -16.69 -11.49 11.61
CA ILE A 53 -17.82 -10.54 11.51
C ILE A 53 -17.60 -9.69 10.25
N LEU A 54 -18.52 -9.75 9.30
CA LEU A 54 -18.48 -8.89 8.11
C LEU A 54 -18.72 -7.42 8.49
N LYS A 55 -17.81 -6.53 8.09
CA LYS A 55 -17.90 -5.08 8.34
C LYS A 55 -18.23 -4.29 7.09
N GLN A 56 -17.71 -4.70 5.92
CA GLN A 56 -18.05 -4.12 4.63
C GLN A 56 -17.83 -5.14 3.52
N THR A 57 -18.73 -5.12 2.55
CA THR A 57 -18.53 -5.72 1.22
C THR A 57 -18.51 -4.59 0.19
N THR A 58 -17.54 -4.62 -0.71
CA THR A 58 -17.45 -3.68 -1.84
C THR A 58 -17.16 -4.46 -3.12
N ASN A 59 -17.74 -4.03 -4.24
CA ASN A 59 -17.38 -4.57 -5.54
C ASN A 59 -16.46 -3.57 -6.25
N GLU A 60 -15.27 -4.02 -6.61
CA GLU A 60 -14.29 -3.27 -7.38
C GLU A 60 -14.32 -3.76 -8.82
N SER A 61 -14.67 -2.87 -9.75
CA SER A 61 -14.64 -3.17 -11.19
C SER A 61 -13.39 -2.58 -11.83
N LEU A 62 -12.78 -3.35 -12.72
CA LEU A 62 -11.75 -2.90 -13.64
C LEU A 62 -12.38 -2.36 -14.92
N GLN A 63 -11.67 -1.51 -15.66
CA GLN A 63 -12.19 -0.88 -16.88
C GLN A 63 -12.38 -1.86 -18.04
N ASN A 64 -11.72 -3.03 -17.98
CA ASN A 64 -11.95 -4.13 -18.92
C ASN A 64 -13.21 -4.96 -18.61
N GLY A 65 -14.00 -4.58 -17.60
CA GLY A 65 -15.23 -5.28 -17.18
C GLY A 65 -15.02 -6.40 -16.18
N ASP A 66 -13.77 -6.72 -15.82
CA ASP A 66 -13.47 -7.67 -14.76
C ASP A 66 -13.87 -7.09 -13.39
N SER A 67 -14.21 -7.94 -12.42
CA SER A 67 -14.69 -7.50 -11.11
C SER A 67 -14.29 -8.41 -9.95
N TYR A 68 -14.19 -7.80 -8.77
CA TYR A 68 -13.76 -8.42 -7.53
C TYR A 68 -14.68 -7.99 -6.40
N THR A 69 -14.98 -8.91 -5.49
CA THR A 69 -15.67 -8.60 -4.25
C THR A 69 -14.67 -8.55 -3.11
N ILE A 70 -14.62 -7.42 -2.42
CA ILE A 70 -13.72 -7.14 -1.29
C ILE A 70 -14.54 -7.20 -0.01
N ASN A 71 -14.25 -8.19 0.82
CA ASN A 71 -14.84 -8.35 2.14
C ASN A 71 -13.83 -7.90 3.20
N CYS A 72 -14.22 -6.90 3.97
CA CYS A 72 -13.49 -6.42 5.14
C CYS A 72 -14.13 -7.02 6.39
N LEU A 73 -13.40 -7.86 7.11
CA LEU A 73 -13.95 -8.67 8.22
C LEU A 73 -13.20 -8.38 9.52
N LYS A 74 -13.88 -8.48 10.66
CA LYS A 74 -13.32 -8.35 12.01
C LYS A 74 -13.31 -9.71 12.71
N TYR A 75 -12.29 -9.97 13.54
CA TYR A 75 -12.26 -11.15 14.40
C TYR A 75 -13.47 -11.17 15.35
N ARG A 76 -14.08 -12.34 15.51
CA ARG A 76 -15.15 -12.55 16.49
C ARG A 76 -14.57 -12.47 17.90
N ASN A 77 -15.34 -11.93 18.84
CA ASN A 77 -14.97 -11.78 20.26
C ASN A 77 -13.77 -10.84 20.53
N TRP A 78 -13.30 -10.11 19.51
CA TRP A 78 -12.23 -9.11 19.60
C TRP A 78 -12.81 -7.73 19.96
N GLY A 79 -13.19 -7.55 21.23
CA GLY A 79 -13.91 -6.36 21.71
C GLY A 79 -13.02 -5.18 22.10
N ASN A 80 -11.83 -5.46 22.65
CA ASN A 80 -10.97 -4.44 23.27
C ASN A 80 -9.69 -4.13 22.51
N ASP A 81 -9.35 -4.93 21.50
CA ASP A 81 -8.12 -4.77 20.75
C ASP A 81 -8.30 -3.82 19.56
N PRO A 82 -7.26 -3.03 19.27
CA PRO A 82 -7.35 -1.96 18.30
C PRO A 82 -7.43 -2.58 16.90
N GLY A 83 -8.28 -2.04 16.02
CA GLY A 83 -8.52 -2.60 14.69
C GLY A 83 -10.00 -2.60 14.31
N ASP A 84 -10.36 -1.90 13.24
CA ASP A 84 -11.73 -1.88 12.74
C ASP A 84 -12.05 -3.15 11.94
N ILE A 85 -11.03 -3.71 11.27
CA ILE A 85 -11.03 -4.98 10.53
C ILE A 85 -9.69 -5.70 10.70
N HIS A 86 -9.67 -7.03 10.56
CA HIS A 86 -8.50 -7.90 10.79
C HIS A 86 -8.27 -8.91 9.66
N VAL A 87 -9.25 -9.03 8.75
CA VAL A 87 -9.14 -9.87 7.58
C VAL A 87 -9.61 -9.10 6.36
N ILE A 88 -8.78 -9.11 5.32
CA ILE A 88 -9.13 -8.69 3.98
C ILE A 88 -9.31 -9.97 3.16
N GLN A 89 -10.50 -10.18 2.62
CA GLN A 89 -10.81 -11.29 1.75
C GLN A 89 -11.20 -10.74 0.38
N VAL A 90 -10.63 -11.31 -0.68
CA VAL A 90 -10.94 -10.94 -2.07
C VAL A 90 -11.48 -12.16 -2.79
N LEU A 91 -12.64 -11.97 -3.42
CA LEU A 91 -13.28 -12.96 -4.25
C LEU A 91 -13.29 -12.49 -5.70
N HIS A 92 -13.13 -13.43 -6.61
CA HIS A 92 -13.34 -13.24 -8.04
C HIS A 92 -14.30 -14.33 -8.53
N GLN A 93 -15.37 -13.94 -9.22
CA GLN A 93 -16.45 -14.86 -9.64
C GLN A 93 -16.99 -15.72 -8.48
N GLY A 94 -17.12 -15.13 -7.29
CA GLY A 94 -17.61 -15.81 -6.09
C GLY A 94 -16.62 -16.78 -5.42
N LYS A 95 -15.41 -16.96 -5.95
CA LYS A 95 -14.35 -17.81 -5.36
C LYS A 95 -13.32 -16.95 -4.64
N GLU A 96 -12.90 -17.36 -3.44
CA GLU A 96 -11.79 -16.70 -2.73
C GLU A 96 -10.49 -16.85 -3.55
N VAL A 97 -9.89 -15.72 -3.93
CA VAL A 97 -8.62 -15.68 -4.66
C VAL A 97 -7.49 -15.10 -3.82
N PHE A 98 -7.82 -14.45 -2.70
CA PHE A 98 -6.84 -13.91 -1.77
C PHE A 98 -7.45 -13.69 -0.39
N LYS A 99 -6.65 -13.89 0.64
CA LYS A 99 -7.00 -13.62 2.04
C LYS A 99 -5.76 -13.16 2.79
N LEU A 100 -5.90 -12.09 3.56
CA LEU A 100 -4.83 -11.51 4.37
C LEU A 100 -5.32 -11.26 5.78
N ASN A 101 -4.54 -11.74 6.76
CA ASN A 101 -4.81 -11.60 8.18
C ASN A 101 -3.77 -10.66 8.81
N ASN A 102 -4.24 -9.74 9.66
CA ASN A 102 -3.41 -8.89 10.49
C ASN A 102 -4.09 -8.76 11.86
N ASP A 103 -3.42 -9.18 12.93
CA ASP A 103 -3.93 -9.13 14.29
C ASP A 103 -3.98 -7.71 14.86
N GLU A 104 -3.03 -6.86 14.50
CA GLU A 104 -3.10 -5.41 14.75
C GLU A 104 -4.30 -4.80 14.00
N GLY A 105 -4.71 -5.38 12.87
CA GLY A 105 -5.83 -4.91 12.08
C GLY A 105 -5.57 -3.61 11.29
N TRP A 106 -6.59 -3.21 10.55
CA TRP A 106 -6.63 -2.00 9.74
C TRP A 106 -7.71 -1.04 10.24
N LYS A 107 -7.47 0.26 10.04
CA LYS A 107 -8.37 1.32 10.49
C LYS A 107 -9.44 1.64 9.46
N TYR A 108 -10.54 2.18 9.95
CA TYR A 108 -11.47 2.98 9.17
C TYR A 108 -10.78 4.27 8.72
N ILE A 109 -10.97 4.64 7.45
CA ILE A 109 -10.43 5.85 6.85
C ILE A 109 -11.46 6.97 6.97
N ASN A 110 -11.35 7.76 8.04
CA ASN A 110 -12.21 8.92 8.29
C ASN A 110 -11.89 10.09 7.35
N GLU A 111 -10.61 10.30 7.09
CA GLU A 111 -10.12 11.43 6.28
C GLU A 111 -10.49 11.22 4.80
N GLU A 112 -10.95 12.28 4.14
CA GLU A 112 -11.02 12.29 2.68
C GLU A 112 -9.60 12.44 2.14
N PRO A 113 -9.17 11.62 1.16
CA PRO A 113 -7.86 11.82 0.55
C PRO A 113 -7.87 13.13 -0.24
N ASP A 114 -6.80 13.90 -0.09
CA ASP A 114 -6.55 15.02 -0.99
C ASP A 114 -6.42 14.55 -2.44
N GLY A 115 -6.83 15.42 -3.37
CA GLY A 115 -6.66 15.18 -4.81
C GLY A 115 -7.69 14.24 -5.45
N GLY A 116 -8.83 13.94 -4.80
CA GLY A 116 -9.94 13.23 -5.44
C GLY A 116 -9.61 11.77 -5.79
N ILE A 117 -8.92 11.09 -4.88
CA ILE A 117 -8.68 9.64 -4.96
C ILE A 117 -9.92 8.93 -4.43
N THR A 118 -10.35 7.86 -5.10
CA THR A 118 -11.47 7.07 -4.62
C THR A 118 -11.09 6.36 -3.33
N LYS A 119 -11.92 6.50 -2.30
CA LYS A 119 -11.83 5.70 -1.08
C LYS A 119 -13.11 4.94 -0.81
N THR A 120 -12.97 3.87 -0.04
CA THR A 120 -14.06 3.26 0.70
C THR A 120 -13.90 3.60 2.18
N LYS A 121 -14.67 2.95 3.07
CA LYS A 121 -14.49 3.09 4.51
C LYS A 121 -13.16 2.54 5.02
N PHE A 122 -12.50 1.63 4.30
CA PHE A 122 -11.35 0.89 4.81
C PHE A 122 -10.09 0.95 3.94
N TYR A 123 -10.20 1.40 2.68
CA TYR A 123 -9.06 1.45 1.77
C TYR A 123 -9.22 2.51 0.67
N TYR A 124 -8.10 2.92 0.08
CA TYR A 124 -8.07 3.68 -1.17
C TYR A 124 -8.10 2.73 -2.38
N SER A 125 -8.86 3.07 -3.41
CA SER A 125 -8.96 2.32 -4.68
C SER A 125 -8.40 3.16 -5.82
N ILE A 126 -7.40 2.63 -6.52
CA ILE A 126 -6.69 3.36 -7.59
C ILE A 126 -6.54 2.47 -8.82
N ASP A 127 -7.04 2.93 -9.96
CA ASP A 127 -6.75 2.32 -11.26
C ASP A 127 -5.31 2.65 -11.66
N LEU A 128 -4.47 1.63 -11.86
CA LEU A 128 -3.14 1.83 -12.45
C LEU A 128 -3.21 1.90 -13.98
N ASP A 129 -4.05 1.06 -14.56
CA ASP A 129 -4.38 1.02 -15.98
C ASP A 129 -5.77 0.36 -16.19
N LYS A 130 -6.12 0.03 -17.44
CA LYS A 130 -7.43 -0.53 -17.78
C LYS A 130 -7.72 -1.91 -17.16
N ASN A 131 -6.69 -2.67 -16.78
CA ASN A 131 -6.81 -4.05 -16.31
C ASN A 131 -6.13 -4.30 -14.95
N THR A 132 -5.72 -3.23 -14.27
CA THR A 132 -4.97 -3.31 -13.02
C THR A 132 -5.45 -2.23 -12.05
N LYS A 133 -5.83 -2.65 -10.84
CA LYS A 133 -6.25 -1.75 -9.76
C LYS A 133 -5.50 -2.10 -8.48
N VAL A 134 -5.24 -1.08 -7.66
CA VAL A 134 -4.57 -1.21 -6.36
C VAL A 134 -5.55 -0.83 -5.26
N LEU A 135 -5.61 -1.66 -4.23
CA LEU A 135 -6.28 -1.38 -2.97
C LEU A 135 -5.24 -1.09 -1.91
N ILE A 136 -5.34 0.05 -1.22
CA ILE A 136 -4.39 0.47 -0.20
C ILE A 136 -5.09 0.53 1.15
N PHE A 137 -4.72 -0.38 2.05
CA PHE A 137 -5.21 -0.45 3.41
C PHE A 137 -4.22 0.20 4.37
N VAL A 138 -4.74 0.88 5.39
CA VAL A 138 -3.95 1.56 6.41
C VAL A 138 -4.17 0.87 7.74
N GLY A 139 -3.09 0.37 8.32
CA GLY A 139 -3.06 -0.22 9.65
C GLY A 139 -3.50 0.79 10.70
N ILE A 140 -3.91 0.29 11.85
CA ILE A 140 -4.13 1.15 13.01
C ILE A 140 -2.81 1.72 13.55
N TYR A 141 -2.93 2.79 14.32
CA TYR A 141 -1.82 3.47 14.95
C TYR A 141 -1.69 2.88 16.36
N ILE A 142 -0.72 1.98 16.54
CA ILE A 142 -0.41 1.39 17.85
C ILE A 142 0.81 2.10 18.41
N GLN A 143 0.63 2.77 19.55
CA GLN A 143 1.72 3.41 20.30
C GLN A 143 2.58 4.33 19.41
N SER A 144 3.90 4.22 19.52
CA SER A 144 4.89 4.97 18.74
C SER A 144 5.41 4.17 17.54
N LEU A 145 4.65 3.22 17.02
CA LEU A 145 5.01 2.45 15.82
C LEU A 145 4.22 2.94 14.60
N PRO A 146 4.86 3.09 13.43
CA PRO A 146 4.13 3.38 12.21
C PRO A 146 3.17 2.23 11.84
N PRO A 147 1.97 2.54 11.35
CA PRO A 147 1.01 1.53 10.89
C PRO A 147 1.55 0.80 9.67
N TYR A 148 1.07 -0.43 9.42
CA TYR A 148 1.29 -1.08 8.14
C TYR A 148 0.51 -0.38 7.02
N ILE A 149 1.17 -0.10 5.90
CA ILE A 149 0.52 0.21 4.64
C ILE A 149 0.58 -1.05 3.78
N SER A 150 -0.59 -1.64 3.53
CA SER A 150 -0.72 -2.87 2.76
C SER A 150 -1.37 -2.58 1.41
N MET A 151 -0.72 -2.98 0.32
CA MET A 151 -1.22 -2.75 -1.05
C MET A 151 -1.45 -4.07 -1.76
N ILE A 152 -2.70 -4.26 -2.19
CA ILE A 152 -3.14 -5.44 -2.92
C ILE A 152 -3.47 -5.02 -4.35
N VAL A 153 -2.88 -5.70 -5.33
CA VAL A 153 -3.16 -5.48 -6.75
C VAL A 153 -4.18 -6.51 -7.23
N LEU A 154 -5.21 -6.04 -7.91
CA LEU A 154 -6.21 -6.84 -8.62
C LEU A 154 -5.87 -6.86 -10.12
N LYS A 155 -5.70 -8.05 -10.69
CA LYS A 155 -5.36 -8.24 -12.11
C LYS A 155 -5.66 -9.67 -12.56
N SER A 156 -6.28 -9.82 -13.73
CA SER A 156 -6.44 -11.11 -14.42
C SER A 156 -7.04 -12.23 -13.54
N GLY A 157 -8.11 -11.91 -12.80
CA GLY A 157 -8.77 -12.83 -11.87
C GLY A 157 -7.98 -13.15 -10.59
N LYS A 158 -6.85 -12.48 -10.34
CA LYS A 158 -6.00 -12.68 -9.16
C LYS A 158 -5.94 -11.43 -8.30
N ALA A 159 -5.68 -11.62 -7.01
CA ALA A 159 -5.36 -10.55 -6.07
C ALA A 159 -4.02 -10.89 -5.39
N THR A 160 -3.10 -9.92 -5.33
CA THR A 160 -1.72 -10.15 -4.86
C THR A 160 -1.26 -9.03 -3.94
N LEU A 161 -0.75 -9.36 -2.76
CA LEU A 161 -0.05 -8.41 -1.89
C LEU A 161 1.29 -8.03 -2.52
N VAL A 162 1.47 -6.77 -2.88
CA VAL A 162 2.70 -6.28 -3.55
C VAL A 162 3.55 -5.39 -2.66
N PHE A 163 2.95 -4.80 -1.62
CA PHE A 163 3.63 -3.94 -0.67
C PHE A 163 3.02 -4.12 0.71
N ASN A 164 3.85 -4.29 1.73
CA ASN A 164 3.46 -4.24 3.13
C ASN A 164 4.63 -3.68 3.93
N LYS A 165 4.53 -2.45 4.43
CA LYS A 165 5.57 -1.83 5.27
C LYS A 165 5.00 -0.93 6.34
N ARG A 166 5.70 -0.81 7.46
CA ARG A 166 5.40 0.19 8.48
C ARG A 166 5.77 1.59 8.01
N CYS A 167 4.77 2.44 7.77
CA CYS A 167 4.94 3.86 7.46
C CYS A 167 3.64 4.64 7.69
N TYR A 168 3.77 5.92 8.04
CA TYR A 168 2.65 6.85 8.04
C TYR A 168 2.41 7.38 6.62
N ILE A 169 1.15 7.56 6.22
CA ILE A 169 0.83 8.42 5.08
C ILE A 169 0.87 9.86 5.60
N ASN A 170 1.84 10.64 5.14
CA ASN A 170 1.97 12.05 5.49
C ASN A 170 1.16 12.94 4.55
N GLU A 171 1.15 12.60 3.27
CA GLU A 171 0.52 13.41 2.23
C GLU A 171 0.21 12.53 1.02
N ILE A 172 -0.86 12.85 0.31
CA ILE A 172 -1.19 12.25 -0.97
C ILE A 172 -1.31 13.37 -2.01
N LYS A 173 -0.53 13.28 -3.08
CA LYS A 173 -0.48 14.28 -4.15
C LYS A 173 -0.94 13.64 -5.46
N LYS A 174 -1.93 14.23 -6.12
CA LYS A 174 -2.36 13.83 -7.47
C LYS A 174 -2.05 14.93 -8.48
N GLN A 175 -1.36 14.60 -9.55
CA GLN A 175 -1.03 15.49 -10.66
C GLN A 175 -1.27 14.76 -11.98
N GLY A 176 -2.40 15.04 -12.62
CA GLY A 176 -2.84 14.28 -13.80
C GLY A 176 -2.97 12.78 -13.47
N ASN A 177 -2.20 11.95 -14.18
CA ASN A 177 -2.20 10.49 -14.02
C ASN A 177 -1.19 9.98 -13.00
N LYS A 178 -0.44 10.88 -12.36
CA LYS A 178 0.55 10.55 -11.33
C LYS A 178 -0.06 10.75 -9.95
N ILE A 179 0.09 9.75 -9.09
CA ILE A 179 -0.27 9.82 -7.68
C ILE A 179 0.97 9.49 -6.85
N ASP A 180 1.35 10.41 -5.98
CA ASP A 180 2.44 10.24 -5.02
C ASP A 180 1.88 10.13 -3.61
N PHE A 181 2.17 9.02 -2.93
CA PHE A 181 2.03 8.89 -1.48
C PHE A 181 3.37 9.25 -0.85
N ILE A 182 3.39 10.34 -0.08
CA ILE A 182 4.54 10.70 0.73
C ILE A 182 4.41 9.97 2.06
N LEU A 183 5.32 9.02 2.27
CA LEU A 183 5.32 8.10 3.39
C LEU A 183 6.41 8.50 4.39
N ARG A 184 6.12 8.46 5.68
CA ARG A 184 7.11 8.67 6.75
C ARG A 184 7.39 7.36 7.48
N LYS A 185 8.67 6.95 7.51
CA LYS A 185 9.10 5.66 8.08
C LYS A 185 9.30 5.67 9.60
N ASN A 186 9.55 6.83 10.21
CA ASN A 186 9.77 6.96 11.64
C ASN A 186 8.62 7.72 12.32
N THR A 187 8.49 7.48 13.61
CA THR A 187 7.70 8.32 14.52
C THR A 187 8.49 9.58 14.82
N LEU A 188 7.81 10.73 14.77
CA LEU A 188 8.41 11.98 15.20
C LEU A 188 8.19 12.15 16.69
N GLU A 189 9.28 12.34 17.42
CA GLU A 189 9.26 12.71 18.82
C GLU A 189 9.36 14.22 18.92
N TYR A 190 8.73 14.81 19.93
CA TYR A 190 8.56 16.26 20.02
C TYR A 190 8.97 16.75 21.40
N VAL A 191 9.81 17.79 21.46
CA VAL A 191 10.13 18.47 22.73
C VAL A 191 9.01 19.40 23.17
N ASN A 192 8.20 19.87 22.21
CA ASN A 192 7.02 20.70 22.39
C ASN A 192 6.09 20.49 21.18
N SER A 193 4.92 21.12 21.16
CA SER A 193 3.89 20.90 20.13
C SER A 193 4.31 21.18 18.67
N SER A 194 5.46 21.82 18.42
CA SER A 194 5.90 22.19 17.07
C SER A 194 7.32 21.77 16.69
N THR A 195 8.16 21.39 17.65
CA THR A 195 9.59 21.13 17.42
C THR A 195 9.91 19.64 17.53
N PRO A 196 10.14 18.95 16.40
CA PRO A 196 10.51 17.54 16.43
C PRO A 196 11.98 17.37 16.84
N VAL A 197 12.24 16.37 17.70
CA VAL A 197 13.58 15.93 18.14
C VAL A 197 14.34 15.30 16.98
N ASN A 198 13.65 14.50 16.17
CA ASN A 198 14.20 13.77 15.04
C ASN A 198 13.62 14.27 13.72
N LYS A 199 14.39 14.14 12.64
CA LYS A 199 13.93 14.52 11.30
C LYS A 199 13.03 13.41 10.71
N PRO A 200 12.02 13.77 9.91
CA PRO A 200 11.21 12.77 9.20
C PRO A 200 12.03 12.05 8.14
N ILE A 201 11.96 10.73 8.15
CA ILE A 201 12.52 9.86 7.11
C ILE A 201 11.41 9.63 6.08
N LEU A 202 11.41 10.47 5.06
CA LEU A 202 10.41 10.43 4.00
C LEU A 202 10.81 9.47 2.88
N LYS A 203 9.80 8.79 2.35
CA LYS A 203 9.83 7.95 1.16
C LYS A 203 8.66 8.32 0.27
N THR A 204 8.82 8.12 -1.03
CA THR A 204 7.75 8.38 -1.98
C THR A 204 7.37 7.07 -2.64
N LEU A 205 6.08 6.76 -2.56
CA LEU A 205 5.46 5.73 -3.37
C LEU A 205 4.70 6.40 -4.50
N THR A 206 5.10 6.12 -5.73
CA THR A 206 4.52 6.72 -6.93
C THR A 206 3.71 5.69 -7.70
N MET A 207 2.53 6.07 -8.15
CA MET A 207 1.69 5.34 -9.08
C MET A 207 1.55 6.16 -10.35
N GLU A 208 2.02 5.63 -11.47
CA GLU A 208 2.02 6.36 -12.74
C GLU A 208 2.14 5.38 -13.91
N ASN A 209 1.31 5.56 -14.95
CA ASN A 209 1.37 4.81 -16.20
C ASN A 209 1.40 3.27 -16.01
N GLY A 210 0.44 2.72 -15.26
CA GLY A 210 0.35 1.28 -15.00
C GLY A 210 1.39 0.72 -14.03
N ARG A 211 2.23 1.57 -13.44
CA ARG A 211 3.41 1.15 -12.65
C ARG A 211 3.38 1.74 -11.25
N MET A 212 3.99 1.01 -10.33
CA MET A 212 4.20 1.43 -8.95
C MET A 212 5.66 1.42 -8.58
N TYR A 213 6.12 2.47 -7.91
CA TYR A 213 7.52 2.69 -7.58
C TYR A 213 7.70 3.09 -6.12
N PHE A 214 8.85 2.76 -5.54
CA PHE A 214 9.21 3.17 -4.18
C PHE A 214 10.60 3.82 -4.15
N LYS A 215 10.72 5.04 -3.62
CA LYS A 215 11.95 5.84 -3.57
C LYS A 215 12.26 6.34 -2.17
#